data_AF-F7UZX6-F1
#
_entry.id   AF-F7UZX6-F1
#
_cell.length_a   1.000
_cell.length_b   1.000
_cell.length_c   1.000
_cell.angle_alpha   90.00
_cell.angle_beta   90.00
_cell.angle_gamma   90.00
#
_symmetry.space_group_name_H-M   'P 1'
#
loop_
_entity.id
_entity.type
_entity.pdbx_description
1 polymer ?
#
loop_
_entity_poly.entity_id
_entity_poly.type
_entity_poly.pdbx_seq_one_letter_code
_entity_poly.pdbx_strand_id
1 'polypeptide(L)'
;MSQTISEQPVSSTQVAATSAQPARQSNIDAIVAYFENGIKSAHKPGELGIELEHIIVHQDMSPVSYREEHGVAWLLNELKGDYPKVTTDVQGDLLGVARPGEAITIEPAAQLELSAGPFVDLAKAQATFEHFEQTIEDVLTPVGERLLTVGYHPSAKAQDLELIPKRRYQFMDLYLGAKDTMGRCMMRGSASTQISIDYMSVDDCLRKFRLAFALVPILSLMCDNSPIFEGEPRTHQLVRTQIWKHMDNDRCGLVPDVFDPNFNLARYAEYILDTPAILVPCRKEQWCYSDRTFGAIYATRTMTRAEVEHAVSMFFTDVRLKTYIEIRPADAMPIAYVIAYAALIKGLFYDAASLDALDDLLADVRTQDYEQAKDALMKDGYQATVYGRDVRDLCDSVIGIAEQGLSPEDRSFLEPLSSLVSKRMTLADLAEMKAAQ
;
A
#
# COMPACT_ATOMS: atom_id res chain seq x y z
N MET A 1 -53.10 -5.05 19.99
CA MET A 1 -52.34 -3.80 19.77
C MET A 1 -51.00 -3.97 20.47
N SER A 2 -49.98 -4.42 19.73
CA SER A 2 -48.59 -4.47 20.21
C SER A 2 -47.75 -3.89 19.09
N GLN A 3 -47.26 -2.67 19.29
CA GLN A 3 -46.34 -2.01 18.39
C GLN A 3 -44.92 -2.40 18.80
N THR A 4 -44.24 -3.07 17.89
CA THR A 4 -42.80 -3.31 17.87
C THR A 4 -42.09 -2.00 17.60
N ILE A 5 -41.21 -1.55 18.49
CA ILE A 5 -40.30 -0.42 18.27
C ILE A 5 -39.07 -0.97 17.56
N SER A 6 -38.86 -0.50 16.34
CA SER A 6 -37.65 -0.70 15.55
C SER A 6 -36.59 0.29 16.06
N GLU A 7 -35.50 -0.23 16.62
CA GLU A 7 -34.28 0.55 16.85
C GLU A 7 -33.49 0.57 15.54
N GLN A 8 -33.33 1.76 14.97
CA GLN A 8 -32.37 2.02 13.89
C GLN A 8 -30.98 2.24 14.51
N PRO A 9 -29.89 1.81 13.85
CA PRO A 9 -28.54 2.08 14.33
C PRO A 9 -28.24 3.58 14.19
N VAL A 10 -27.83 4.21 15.29
CA VAL A 10 -27.37 5.59 15.32
C VAL A 10 -26.04 5.68 14.57
N SER A 11 -26.03 6.43 13.49
CA SER A 11 -24.81 6.83 12.78
C SER A 11 -23.85 7.56 13.73
N SER A 12 -22.60 7.08 13.82
CA SER A 12 -21.56 7.57 14.73
C SER A 12 -21.00 8.96 14.38
N THR A 13 -21.56 9.68 13.40
CA THR A 13 -21.03 10.97 12.93
C THR A 13 -21.60 12.21 13.61
N GLN A 14 -22.36 12.07 14.71
CA GLN A 14 -23.04 13.22 15.33
C GLN A 14 -22.82 13.46 16.83
N VAL A 15 -21.73 12.98 17.43
CA VAL A 15 -21.37 13.37 18.81
C VAL A 15 -19.88 13.68 18.96
N ALA A 16 -19.49 14.89 18.56
CA ALA A 16 -18.38 15.61 19.17
C ALA A 16 -18.64 17.12 19.04
N ALA A 17 -19.26 17.71 20.07
CA ALA A 17 -19.27 19.15 20.24
C ALA A 17 -17.81 19.64 20.21
N THR A 18 -17.54 20.58 19.31
CA THR A 18 -16.22 21.14 19.00
C THR A 18 -15.55 21.71 20.26
N SER A 19 -14.71 20.89 20.90
CA SER A 19 -13.68 21.41 21.81
C SER A 19 -12.84 22.42 21.03
N ALA A 20 -12.57 23.59 21.60
CA ALA A 20 -11.80 24.63 20.92
C ALA A 20 -10.42 24.09 20.49
N GLN A 21 -10.10 24.17 19.20
CA GLN A 21 -8.80 23.81 18.63
C GLN A 21 -8.06 25.07 18.16
N PRO A 22 -7.58 25.94 19.06
CA PRO A 22 -6.93 27.21 18.68
C PRO A 22 -5.70 27.03 17.77
N ALA A 23 -5.05 25.86 17.78
CA ALA A 23 -3.92 25.57 16.90
C ALA A 23 -4.30 24.95 15.55
N ARG A 24 -5.59 24.73 15.24
CA ARG A 24 -6.03 23.98 14.05
C ARG A 24 -5.43 24.51 12.76
N GLN A 25 -5.50 25.82 12.52
CA GLN A 25 -4.93 26.41 11.31
C GLN A 25 -3.42 26.18 11.22
N SER A 26 -2.67 26.41 12.30
CA SER A 26 -1.22 26.15 12.29
C SER A 26 -0.86 24.67 12.08
N ASN A 27 -1.74 23.75 12.46
CA ASN A 27 -1.56 22.32 12.19
C ASN A 27 -1.85 21.98 10.73
N ILE A 28 -2.88 22.58 10.12
CA ILE A 28 -3.13 22.49 8.68
C ILE A 28 -1.89 22.97 7.93
N ASP A 29 -1.38 24.16 8.27
CA ASP A 29 -0.22 24.75 7.61
C ASP A 29 1.03 23.86 7.77
N ALA A 30 1.23 23.24 8.95
CA ALA A 30 2.35 22.33 9.20
C ALA A 30 2.28 21.04 8.36
N ILE A 31 1.07 20.48 8.18
CA ILE A 31 0.84 19.29 7.33
C ILE A 31 0.99 19.65 5.85
N VAL A 32 0.43 20.77 5.41
CA VAL A 32 0.60 21.27 4.03
C VAL A 32 2.07 21.50 3.72
N ALA A 33 2.80 22.18 4.61
CA ALA A 33 4.23 22.41 4.44
C ALA A 33 5.03 21.09 4.39
N TYR A 34 4.60 20.04 5.11
CA TYR A 34 5.23 18.73 5.00
C TYR A 34 5.12 18.17 3.57
N PHE A 35 3.95 18.27 2.93
CA PHE A 35 3.79 17.84 1.53
C PHE A 35 4.55 18.76 0.56
N GLU A 36 4.52 20.08 0.74
CA GLU A 36 5.27 21.00 -0.13
C GLU A 36 6.79 20.78 -0.06
N ASN A 37 7.32 20.34 1.09
CA ASN A 37 8.73 19.96 1.24
C ASN A 37 9.12 18.72 0.38
N GLY A 38 8.14 18.00 -0.18
CA GLY A 38 8.37 16.90 -1.13
C GLY A 38 8.62 17.36 -2.56
N ILE A 39 8.29 18.61 -2.90
CA ILE A 39 8.38 19.15 -4.27
C ILE A 39 9.81 19.03 -4.81
N LYS A 40 9.97 18.33 -5.94
CA LYS A 40 11.24 18.19 -6.65
C LYS A 40 11.42 19.28 -7.71
N SER A 41 12.67 19.56 -8.05
CA SER A 41 13.00 20.46 -9.16
C SER A 41 12.53 19.86 -10.48
N ALA A 42 11.88 20.68 -11.32
CA ALA A 42 11.35 20.28 -12.63
C ALA A 42 12.40 19.74 -13.61
N HIS A 43 13.69 19.94 -13.34
CA HIS A 43 14.80 19.49 -14.19
C HIS A 43 15.38 18.12 -13.77
N LYS A 44 14.88 17.52 -12.70
CA LYS A 44 15.31 16.18 -12.30
C LYS A 44 14.55 15.11 -13.08
N PRO A 45 15.21 14.01 -13.49
CA PRO A 45 14.49 12.85 -14.00
C PRO A 45 13.55 12.32 -12.92
N GLY A 46 12.43 11.74 -13.35
CA GLY A 46 11.52 11.06 -12.44
C GLY A 46 12.20 9.86 -11.79
N GLU A 47 12.10 9.78 -10.46
CA GLU A 47 12.69 8.75 -9.62
C GLU A 47 11.60 7.85 -9.04
N LEU A 48 11.82 6.54 -8.99
CA LEU A 48 10.88 5.57 -8.42
C LEU A 48 11.42 5.02 -7.11
N GLY A 49 10.62 5.06 -6.04
CA GLY A 49 10.81 4.17 -4.90
C GLY A 49 10.02 2.88 -5.12
N ILE A 50 10.60 1.74 -4.73
CA ILE A 50 9.92 0.44 -4.82
C ILE A 50 9.97 -0.20 -3.45
N GLU A 51 8.83 -0.63 -2.94
CA GLU A 51 8.69 -1.44 -1.73
C GLU A 51 8.05 -2.77 -2.14
N LEU A 52 8.67 -3.89 -1.74
CA LEU A 52 8.16 -5.24 -1.99
C LEU A 52 8.18 -6.04 -0.70
N GLU A 53 7.02 -6.53 -0.32
CA GLU A 53 6.84 -7.43 0.82
C GLU A 53 6.84 -8.89 0.35
N HIS A 54 7.40 -9.76 1.20
CA HIS A 54 7.53 -11.19 0.98
C HIS A 54 7.01 -11.98 2.17
N ILE A 55 6.50 -13.17 1.89
CA ILE A 55 6.08 -14.14 2.91
C ILE A 55 7.14 -15.25 2.96
N ILE A 56 7.60 -15.58 4.16
CA ILE A 56 8.54 -16.68 4.39
C ILE A 56 7.76 -17.89 4.90
N VAL A 57 8.00 -19.05 4.30
CA VAL A 57 7.37 -20.32 4.70
C VAL A 57 8.40 -21.44 4.77
N HIS A 58 8.07 -22.45 5.56
CA HIS A 58 8.74 -23.75 5.54
C HIS A 58 8.50 -24.47 4.20
N GLN A 59 9.26 -25.54 3.92
CA GLN A 59 9.07 -26.37 2.72
C GLN A 59 7.64 -26.92 2.56
N ASP A 60 6.94 -27.17 3.66
CA ASP A 60 5.54 -27.65 3.66
C ASP A 60 4.50 -26.51 3.56
N MET A 61 4.96 -25.29 3.28
CA MET A 61 4.19 -24.05 3.20
C MET A 61 3.64 -23.54 4.55
N SER A 62 3.99 -24.15 5.69
CA SER A 62 3.63 -23.61 7.01
C SER A 62 4.36 -22.28 7.29
N PRO A 63 3.76 -21.37 8.09
CA PRO A 63 4.33 -20.05 8.33
C PRO A 63 5.65 -20.13 9.11
N VAL A 64 6.61 -19.28 8.74
CA VAL A 64 7.82 -19.02 9.54
C VAL A 64 7.54 -17.88 10.51
N SER A 65 7.74 -18.13 11.81
CA SER A 65 7.48 -17.16 12.87
C SER A 65 8.64 -16.19 13.11
N TYR A 66 8.44 -15.15 13.92
CA TYR A 66 9.53 -14.21 14.24
C TYR A 66 10.56 -14.85 15.16
N ARG A 67 10.10 -15.66 16.13
CA ARG A 67 10.91 -16.12 17.28
C ARG A 67 11.48 -17.53 17.17
N GLU A 68 11.11 -18.32 16.16
CA GLU A 68 11.66 -19.67 16.02
C GLU A 68 13.17 -19.67 15.70
N GLU A 69 13.83 -20.82 15.85
CA GLU A 69 15.29 -20.96 15.79
C GLU A 69 15.89 -20.40 14.49
N HIS A 70 15.21 -20.65 13.35
CA HIS A 70 15.54 -20.12 12.04
C HIS A 70 14.51 -19.09 11.55
N GLY A 71 13.78 -18.46 12.48
CA GLY A 71 12.74 -17.48 12.18
C GLY A 71 13.26 -16.15 11.64
N VAL A 72 12.34 -15.21 11.41
CA VAL A 72 12.67 -13.93 10.76
C VAL A 72 13.67 -13.09 11.57
N ALA A 73 13.66 -13.18 12.91
CA ALA A 73 14.69 -12.51 13.73
C ALA A 73 16.10 -13.06 13.47
N TRP A 74 16.22 -14.37 13.24
CA TRP A 74 17.47 -15.02 12.87
C TRP A 74 17.91 -14.59 11.48
N LEU A 75 17.02 -14.60 10.48
CA LEU A 75 17.32 -14.13 9.12
C LEU A 75 17.86 -12.69 9.14
N LEU A 76 17.18 -11.76 9.81
CA LEU A 76 17.66 -10.38 9.93
C LEU A 76 19.05 -10.29 10.59
N ASN A 77 19.38 -11.22 11.50
CA ASN A 77 20.70 -11.26 12.11
C ASN A 77 21.79 -11.73 11.12
N GLU A 78 21.51 -12.71 10.28
CA GLU A 78 22.42 -13.18 9.23
C GLU A 78 22.74 -12.07 8.21
N LEU A 79 21.75 -11.22 7.92
CA LEU A 79 21.88 -10.13 6.95
C LEU A 79 22.69 -8.92 7.45
N LYS A 80 23.06 -8.86 8.74
CA LYS A 80 23.80 -7.70 9.30
C LYS A 80 25.16 -7.46 8.64
N GLY A 81 25.76 -8.50 8.08
CA GLY A 81 27.04 -8.39 7.35
C GLY A 81 26.91 -7.47 6.12
N ASP A 82 25.83 -7.64 5.37
CA ASP A 82 25.56 -6.89 4.13
C ASP A 82 24.76 -5.59 4.40
N TYR A 83 23.98 -5.57 5.48
CA TYR A 83 23.12 -4.47 5.90
C TYR A 83 23.48 -4.01 7.32
N PRO A 84 24.56 -3.21 7.49
CA PRO A 84 25.14 -2.93 8.80
C PRO A 84 24.31 -2.00 9.69
N LYS A 85 23.35 -1.25 9.14
CA LYS A 85 22.50 -0.34 9.93
C LYS A 85 21.31 -1.10 10.51
N VAL A 86 21.32 -1.31 11.82
CA VAL A 86 20.31 -2.08 12.54
C VAL A 86 19.20 -1.17 13.10
N THR A 87 17.94 -1.63 13.01
CA THR A 87 16.78 -1.05 13.69
C THR A 87 16.24 -2.04 14.71
N THR A 88 16.06 -1.62 15.96
CA THR A 88 15.46 -2.45 17.02
C THR A 88 14.29 -1.75 17.69
N ASP A 89 13.48 -2.52 18.40
CA ASP A 89 12.51 -1.99 19.34
C ASP A 89 13.17 -1.58 20.68
N VAL A 90 12.35 -1.24 21.70
CA VAL A 90 12.84 -0.87 23.05
C VAL A 90 13.40 -2.04 23.86
N GLN A 91 12.97 -3.26 23.56
CA GLN A 91 13.41 -4.48 24.23
C GLN A 91 14.68 -5.04 23.59
N GLY A 92 15.07 -4.50 22.42
CA GLY A 92 16.23 -4.93 21.65
C GLY A 92 15.90 -5.95 20.56
N ASP A 93 14.62 -6.24 20.34
CA ASP A 93 14.15 -7.12 19.26
C ASP A 93 14.48 -6.46 17.90
N LEU A 94 15.09 -7.23 17.01
CA LEU A 94 15.54 -6.80 15.68
C LEU A 94 14.35 -6.61 14.75
N LEU A 95 14.17 -5.40 14.22
CA LEU A 95 13.03 -5.03 13.37
C LEU A 95 13.42 -4.68 11.92
N GLY A 96 14.72 -4.62 11.64
CA GLY A 96 15.20 -4.34 10.30
C GLY A 96 16.69 -4.08 10.24
N VAL A 97 17.21 -4.17 9.03
CA VAL A 97 18.61 -3.91 8.67
C VAL A 97 18.65 -3.08 7.40
N ALA A 98 19.66 -2.23 7.24
CA ALA A 98 19.74 -1.33 6.09
C ALA A 98 21.18 -1.05 5.63
N ARG A 99 21.28 -0.63 4.38
CA ARG A 99 22.47 -0.04 3.75
C ARG A 99 22.04 1.18 2.91
N PRO A 100 22.96 1.98 2.35
CA PRO A 100 22.56 3.12 1.54
C PRO A 100 21.67 2.71 0.36
N GLY A 101 20.45 3.26 0.30
CA GLY A 101 19.48 3.01 -0.78
C GLY A 101 18.60 1.77 -0.63
N GLU A 102 18.81 0.96 0.41
CA GLU A 102 18.07 -0.28 0.64
C GLU A 102 17.83 -0.50 2.14
N ALA A 103 16.58 -0.75 2.52
CA ALA A 103 16.19 -1.05 3.88
C ALA A 103 15.32 -2.31 3.89
N ILE A 104 15.71 -3.27 4.71
CA ILE A 104 14.94 -4.48 4.99
C ILE A 104 14.23 -4.27 6.32
N THR A 105 12.91 -4.36 6.32
CA THR A 105 12.09 -4.24 7.54
C THR A 105 11.07 -5.36 7.64
N ILE A 106 10.33 -5.41 8.75
CA ILE A 106 9.30 -6.42 8.98
C ILE A 106 7.93 -5.81 9.32
N GLU A 107 6.92 -6.40 8.72
CA GLU A 107 5.50 -6.09 8.88
C GLU A 107 4.88 -6.86 10.07
N PRO A 108 3.58 -6.64 10.42
CA PRO A 108 3.05 -7.10 11.70
C PRO A 108 3.13 -8.60 11.99
N ALA A 109 3.16 -9.46 10.97
CA ALA A 109 3.38 -10.90 11.12
C ALA A 109 4.68 -11.38 10.50
N ALA A 110 5.71 -10.52 10.56
CA ALA A 110 7.06 -10.80 10.09
C ALA A 110 7.19 -11.00 8.57
N GLN A 111 6.24 -10.50 7.78
CA GLN A 111 6.47 -10.36 6.34
C GLN A 111 7.71 -9.49 6.13
N LEU A 112 8.61 -9.94 5.27
CA LEU A 112 9.90 -9.30 5.03
C LEU A 112 9.71 -8.26 3.92
N GLU A 113 10.03 -7.00 4.18
CA GLU A 113 9.94 -5.94 3.17
C GLU A 113 11.32 -5.48 2.75
N LEU A 114 11.56 -5.38 1.43
CA LEU A 114 12.62 -4.55 0.89
C LEU A 114 12.05 -3.22 0.37
N SER A 115 12.44 -2.14 1.03
CA SER A 115 12.30 -0.76 0.57
C SER A 115 13.58 -0.30 -0.13
N ALA A 116 13.54 -0.05 -1.45
CA ALA A 116 14.73 0.31 -2.23
C ALA A 116 14.51 1.49 -3.19
N GLY A 117 15.60 2.21 -3.47
CA GLY A 117 15.64 3.34 -4.39
C GLY A 117 16.17 4.63 -3.75
N PRO A 118 15.93 5.80 -4.36
CA PRO A 118 15.19 6.00 -5.62
C PRO A 118 15.91 5.48 -6.87
N PHE A 119 15.15 5.03 -7.87
CA PHE A 119 15.63 4.53 -9.16
C PHE A 119 15.19 5.42 -10.33
N VAL A 120 16.14 5.81 -11.17
CA VAL A 120 15.87 6.36 -12.51
C VAL A 120 15.90 5.25 -13.57
N ASP A 121 16.73 4.24 -13.33
CA ASP A 121 17.03 3.13 -14.23
C ASP A 121 16.35 1.85 -13.73
N LEU A 122 15.45 1.28 -14.54
CA LEU A 122 14.72 0.06 -14.22
C LEU A 122 15.60 -1.19 -14.23
N ALA A 123 16.68 -1.22 -15.02
CA ALA A 123 17.64 -2.32 -15.01
C ALA A 123 18.37 -2.39 -13.66
N LYS A 124 18.74 -1.23 -13.11
CA LYS A 124 19.31 -1.14 -11.76
C LYS A 124 18.29 -1.58 -10.70
N ALA A 125 17.04 -1.15 -10.82
CA ALA A 125 15.98 -1.59 -9.93
C ALA A 125 15.85 -3.13 -9.96
N GLN A 126 15.74 -3.72 -11.15
CA GLN A 126 15.67 -5.17 -11.32
C GLN A 126 16.85 -5.88 -10.65
N ALA A 127 18.09 -5.47 -10.96
CA ALA A 127 19.29 -6.07 -10.37
C ALA A 127 19.34 -5.96 -8.84
N THR A 128 18.85 -4.86 -8.26
CA THR A 128 18.76 -4.70 -6.79
C THR A 128 17.82 -5.72 -6.18
N PHE A 129 16.61 -5.88 -6.73
CA PHE A 129 15.63 -6.82 -6.17
C PHE A 129 15.99 -8.29 -6.44
N GLU A 130 16.53 -8.62 -7.61
CA GLU A 130 17.04 -9.98 -7.90
C GLU A 130 18.20 -10.35 -6.98
N HIS A 131 19.13 -9.43 -6.73
CA HIS A 131 20.22 -9.66 -5.79
C HIS A 131 19.71 -9.86 -4.36
N PHE A 132 18.73 -9.07 -3.94
CA PHE A 132 18.09 -9.25 -2.63
C PHE A 132 17.45 -10.64 -2.51
N GLU A 133 16.57 -11.04 -3.44
CA GLU A 133 15.92 -12.36 -3.36
C GLU A 133 16.96 -13.50 -3.35
N GLN A 134 18.00 -13.42 -4.18
CA GLN A 134 19.09 -14.41 -4.16
C GLN A 134 19.80 -14.46 -2.80
N THR A 135 20.14 -13.30 -2.21
CA THR A 135 20.77 -13.25 -0.89
C THR A 135 19.89 -13.86 0.20
N ILE A 136 18.57 -13.62 0.16
CA ILE A 136 17.64 -14.23 1.11
C ILE A 136 17.54 -15.74 0.88
N GLU A 137 17.40 -16.19 -0.37
CA GLU A 137 17.32 -17.62 -0.72
C GLU A 137 18.57 -18.42 -0.32
N ASP A 138 19.77 -17.83 -0.46
CA ASP A 138 21.03 -18.45 -0.05
C ASP A 138 21.08 -18.73 1.47
N VAL A 139 20.39 -17.91 2.27
CA VAL A 139 20.27 -18.07 3.73
C VAL A 139 19.15 -19.03 4.11
N LEU A 140 17.99 -18.96 3.44
CA LEU A 140 16.79 -19.73 3.78
C LEU A 140 16.84 -21.18 3.29
N THR A 141 17.39 -21.44 2.11
CA THR A 141 17.39 -22.79 1.49
C THR A 141 18.06 -23.85 2.37
N PRO A 142 19.24 -23.60 3.00
CA PRO A 142 19.89 -24.58 3.86
C PRO A 142 19.09 -25.00 5.10
N VAL A 143 18.18 -24.13 5.59
CA VAL A 143 17.34 -24.40 6.77
C VAL A 143 15.94 -24.91 6.40
N GLY A 144 15.66 -25.10 5.11
CA GLY A 144 14.38 -25.65 4.64
C GLY A 144 13.24 -24.63 4.58
N GLU A 145 13.58 -23.36 4.38
CA GLU A 145 12.64 -22.26 4.24
C GLU A 145 12.72 -21.64 2.83
N ARG A 146 11.69 -20.89 2.44
CA ARG A 146 11.62 -20.23 1.14
C ARG A 146 10.88 -18.90 1.21
N LEU A 147 11.29 -17.99 0.33
CA LEU A 147 10.66 -16.69 0.14
C LEU A 147 9.54 -16.80 -0.91
N LEU A 148 8.42 -16.13 -0.69
CA LEU A 148 7.27 -16.10 -1.61
C LEU A 148 6.89 -14.66 -1.96
N THR A 149 6.54 -14.46 -3.23
CA THR A 149 6.00 -13.22 -3.80
C THR A 149 4.52 -13.41 -4.18
N VAL A 150 3.67 -13.49 -3.16
CA VAL A 150 2.20 -13.66 -3.29
C VAL A 150 1.47 -12.64 -2.44
N GLY A 151 0.29 -12.18 -2.88
CA GLY A 151 -0.44 -11.12 -2.19
C GLY A 151 -1.06 -11.50 -0.84
N TYR A 152 -1.17 -12.80 -0.55
CA TYR A 152 -1.70 -13.32 0.70
C TYR A 152 -1.05 -14.65 1.12
N HIS A 153 -0.97 -14.89 2.43
CA HIS A 153 -0.38 -16.10 3.00
C HIS A 153 -1.07 -17.37 2.47
N PRO A 154 -0.31 -18.33 1.89
CA PRO A 154 -0.89 -19.39 1.06
C PRO A 154 -1.49 -20.59 1.83
N SER A 155 -1.31 -20.66 3.15
CA SER A 155 -1.69 -21.87 3.93
C SER A 155 -2.31 -21.58 5.30
N ALA A 156 -2.19 -20.36 5.81
CA ALA A 156 -2.49 -20.03 7.19
C ALA A 156 -3.60 -18.99 7.24
N LYS A 157 -4.36 -19.02 8.33
CA LYS A 157 -5.32 -17.97 8.67
C LYS A 157 -4.58 -16.83 9.34
N ALA A 158 -4.95 -15.59 9.02
CA ALA A 158 -4.28 -14.42 9.58
C ALA A 158 -4.25 -14.39 11.11
N GLN A 159 -5.29 -14.91 11.76
CA GLN A 159 -5.36 -14.99 13.22
C GLN A 159 -4.33 -15.95 13.86
N ASP A 160 -3.85 -16.93 13.11
CA ASP A 160 -2.92 -17.96 13.57
C ASP A 160 -1.46 -17.54 13.37
N LEU A 161 -1.21 -16.47 12.61
CA LEU A 161 0.11 -15.89 12.39
C LEU A 161 0.56 -15.07 13.61
N GLU A 162 1.80 -15.29 14.04
CA GLU A 162 2.41 -14.59 15.18
C GLU A 162 2.44 -13.09 14.92
N LEU A 163 1.92 -12.29 15.85
CA LEU A 163 2.13 -10.84 15.84
C LEU A 163 3.52 -10.54 16.41
N ILE A 164 4.38 -9.86 15.66
CA ILE A 164 5.72 -9.51 16.13
C ILE A 164 5.64 -8.64 17.40
N PRO A 165 6.64 -8.69 18.30
CA PRO A 165 6.61 -8.05 19.62
C PRO A 165 6.72 -6.51 19.62
N LYS A 166 6.23 -5.84 18.58
CA LYS A 166 6.24 -4.38 18.45
C LYS A 166 4.98 -3.79 19.06
N ARG A 167 5.13 -3.01 20.13
CA ARG A 167 4.01 -2.37 20.85
C ARG A 167 3.05 -1.58 19.95
N ARG A 168 3.57 -0.91 18.91
CA ARG A 168 2.74 -0.22 17.90
C ARG A 168 1.74 -1.19 17.23
N TYR A 169 2.21 -2.37 16.84
CA TYR A 169 1.38 -3.36 16.17
C TYR A 169 0.39 -4.03 17.12
N GLN A 170 0.71 -4.16 18.42
CA GLN A 170 -0.27 -4.62 19.42
C GLN A 170 -1.48 -3.67 19.50
N PHE A 171 -1.28 -2.36 19.50
CA PHE A 171 -2.39 -1.40 19.49
C PHE A 171 -3.16 -1.41 18.17
N MET A 172 -2.46 -1.51 17.04
CA MET A 172 -3.09 -1.61 15.73
C MET A 172 -3.94 -2.88 15.61
N ASP A 173 -3.44 -4.03 16.07
CA ASP A 173 -4.16 -5.30 16.03
C ASP A 173 -5.44 -5.27 16.87
N LEU A 174 -5.38 -4.68 18.06
CA LEU A 174 -6.55 -4.48 18.92
C LEU A 174 -7.57 -3.53 18.28
N TYR A 175 -7.12 -2.41 17.73
CA TYR A 175 -8.01 -1.41 17.13
C TYR A 175 -8.63 -1.91 15.83
N LEU A 176 -7.81 -2.37 14.88
CA LEU A 176 -8.26 -2.81 13.56
C LEU A 176 -9.05 -4.11 13.65
N GLY A 177 -8.64 -5.04 14.52
CA GLY A 177 -9.40 -6.28 14.78
C GLY A 177 -10.75 -6.05 15.47
N ALA A 178 -10.98 -4.86 16.06
CA ALA A 178 -12.28 -4.48 16.61
C ALA A 178 -13.13 -3.62 15.66
N LYS A 179 -12.50 -3.01 14.63
CA LYS A 179 -13.18 -2.10 13.70
C LYS A 179 -13.98 -2.81 12.64
N ASP A 180 -13.41 -3.84 12.01
CA ASP A 180 -14.06 -4.59 10.93
C ASP A 180 -13.44 -6.00 10.81
N THR A 181 -13.99 -6.84 9.92
CA THR A 181 -13.68 -8.28 9.83
C THR A 181 -12.30 -8.58 9.23
N MET A 182 -11.71 -7.68 8.43
CA MET A 182 -10.47 -7.95 7.69
C MET A 182 -9.24 -7.20 8.24
N GLY A 183 -9.37 -6.49 9.37
CA GLY A 183 -8.24 -5.76 9.99
C GLY A 183 -7.01 -6.62 10.24
N ARG A 184 -7.21 -7.83 10.78
CA ARG A 184 -6.13 -8.80 11.01
C ARG A 184 -5.63 -9.44 9.70
N CYS A 185 -6.52 -9.67 8.74
CA CYS A 185 -6.15 -10.20 7.42
C CYS A 185 -5.14 -9.27 6.73
N MET A 186 -5.40 -7.96 6.75
CA MET A 186 -4.46 -6.96 6.24
C MET A 186 -3.12 -7.06 6.99
N MET A 187 -3.16 -6.89 8.31
CA MET A 187 -1.94 -6.77 9.10
C MET A 187 -1.03 -8.01 9.02
N ARG A 188 -1.63 -9.20 9.01
CA ARG A 188 -0.89 -10.44 9.26
C ARG A 188 -0.81 -11.34 8.03
N GLY A 189 -1.81 -11.31 7.17
CA GLY A 189 -1.90 -12.25 6.04
C GLY A 189 -1.46 -11.67 4.70
N SER A 190 -1.45 -10.35 4.53
CA SER A 190 -1.21 -9.73 3.22
C SER A 190 0.25 -9.34 2.98
N ALA A 191 0.61 -9.25 1.69
CA ALA A 191 1.85 -8.69 1.20
C ALA A 191 1.59 -7.89 -0.11
N SER A 192 2.44 -6.90 -0.39
CA SER A 192 2.21 -5.90 -1.43
C SER A 192 3.47 -5.51 -2.21
N THR A 193 3.23 -4.93 -3.38
CA THR A 193 4.21 -4.12 -4.11
C THR A 193 3.71 -2.68 -4.15
N GLN A 194 4.55 -1.73 -3.78
CA GLN A 194 4.21 -0.31 -3.74
C GLN A 194 5.22 0.48 -4.54
N ILE A 195 4.74 1.41 -5.38
CA ILE A 195 5.61 2.28 -6.18
C ILE A 195 5.39 3.71 -5.74
N SER A 196 6.49 4.38 -5.37
CA SER A 196 6.50 5.79 -4.98
C SER A 196 7.01 6.65 -6.12
N ILE A 197 6.29 7.75 -6.39
CA ILE A 197 6.62 8.75 -7.42
C ILE A 197 6.72 10.15 -6.81
N ASP A 198 7.53 10.99 -7.43
CA ASP A 198 7.73 12.38 -7.09
C ASP A 198 6.73 13.31 -7.80
N TYR A 199 6.57 14.51 -7.24
CA TYR A 199 5.83 15.62 -7.84
C TYR A 199 6.65 16.91 -7.85
N MET A 200 6.38 17.77 -8.82
CA MET A 200 7.17 18.97 -9.13
C MET A 200 6.51 20.29 -8.74
N SER A 201 5.24 20.26 -8.35
CA SER A 201 4.48 21.38 -7.82
C SER A 201 3.27 20.86 -7.05
N VAL A 202 2.53 21.75 -6.38
CA VAL A 202 1.24 21.39 -5.77
C VAL A 202 0.23 20.95 -6.83
N ASP A 203 0.17 21.64 -7.98
CA ASP A 203 -0.75 21.29 -9.07
C ASP A 203 -0.42 19.91 -9.66
N ASP A 204 0.86 19.62 -9.90
CA ASP A 204 1.33 18.32 -10.36
C ASP A 204 1.02 17.23 -9.33
N CYS A 205 1.24 17.51 -8.03
CA CYS A 205 0.90 16.62 -6.94
C CYS A 205 -0.58 16.25 -6.96
N LEU A 206 -1.48 17.25 -6.97
CA LEU A 206 -2.92 17.01 -6.92
C LEU A 206 -3.42 16.30 -8.18
N ARG A 207 -2.90 16.66 -9.35
CA ARG A 207 -3.20 15.98 -10.62
C ARG A 207 -2.81 14.51 -10.58
N LYS A 208 -1.56 14.20 -10.25
CA LYS A 208 -1.06 12.82 -10.14
C LYS A 208 -1.80 12.03 -9.08
N PHE A 209 -2.11 12.64 -7.94
CA PHE A 209 -2.85 12.00 -6.85
C PHE A 209 -4.25 11.59 -7.28
N ARG A 210 -5.00 12.49 -7.95
CA ARG A 210 -6.32 12.20 -8.53
C ARG A 210 -6.25 11.08 -9.57
N LEU A 211 -5.31 11.17 -10.51
CA LEU A 211 -5.15 10.17 -11.57
C LEU A 211 -4.75 8.80 -11.01
N ALA A 212 -3.85 8.75 -10.03
CA ALA A 212 -3.46 7.52 -9.35
C ALA A 212 -4.66 6.86 -8.68
N PHE A 213 -5.53 7.62 -7.99
CA PHE A 213 -6.78 7.06 -7.47
C PHE A 213 -7.67 6.53 -8.59
N ALA A 214 -7.91 7.30 -9.66
CA ALA A 214 -8.75 6.81 -10.76
C ALA A 214 -8.21 5.51 -11.41
N LEU A 215 -6.89 5.31 -11.38
CA LEU A 215 -6.22 4.11 -11.90
C LEU A 215 -6.26 2.90 -10.96
N VAL A 216 -6.41 3.09 -9.64
CA VAL A 216 -6.31 2.00 -8.65
C VAL A 216 -7.09 0.75 -9.04
N PRO A 217 -8.38 0.79 -9.43
CA PRO A 217 -9.12 -0.45 -9.72
C PRO A 217 -8.49 -1.23 -10.89
N ILE A 218 -7.96 -0.52 -11.89
CA ILE A 218 -7.29 -1.12 -13.04
C ILE A 218 -5.94 -1.72 -12.64
N LEU A 219 -5.17 -1.01 -11.82
CA LEU A 219 -3.90 -1.50 -11.30
C LEU A 219 -4.09 -2.72 -10.39
N SER A 220 -5.12 -2.74 -9.54
CA SER A 220 -5.48 -3.90 -8.72
C SER A 220 -5.80 -5.12 -9.57
N LEU A 221 -6.55 -4.96 -10.67
CA LEU A 221 -6.84 -6.09 -11.57
C LEU A 221 -5.56 -6.61 -12.24
N MET A 222 -4.74 -5.72 -12.82
CA MET A 222 -3.52 -6.11 -13.53
C MET A 222 -2.52 -6.85 -12.62
N CYS A 223 -2.50 -6.47 -11.34
CA CYS A 223 -1.55 -6.97 -10.35
C CYS A 223 -2.18 -7.93 -9.34
N ASP A 224 -3.32 -8.55 -9.63
CA ASP A 224 -3.95 -9.54 -8.73
C ASP A 224 -3.10 -10.82 -8.65
N ASN A 225 -2.64 -11.17 -7.45
CA ASN A 225 -1.75 -12.30 -7.17
C ASN A 225 -2.06 -12.96 -5.81
N SER A 226 -3.35 -13.03 -5.47
CA SER A 226 -3.85 -13.66 -4.24
C SER A 226 -4.74 -14.88 -4.53
N PRO A 227 -4.21 -15.98 -5.09
CA PRO A 227 -5.01 -17.14 -5.52
C PRO A 227 -5.60 -17.96 -4.36
N ILE A 228 -5.03 -17.84 -3.16
CA ILE A 228 -5.46 -18.52 -1.93
C ILE A 228 -5.80 -17.44 -0.89
N PHE A 229 -6.87 -17.67 -0.13
CA PHE A 229 -7.28 -16.81 0.96
C PHE A 229 -7.64 -17.66 2.18
N GLU A 230 -7.04 -17.35 3.34
CA GLU A 230 -7.29 -18.04 4.62
C GLU A 230 -7.14 -19.58 4.56
N GLY A 231 -6.19 -20.04 3.72
CA GLY A 231 -5.87 -21.45 3.52
C GLY A 231 -6.72 -22.18 2.48
N GLU A 232 -7.68 -21.50 1.82
CA GLU A 232 -8.57 -22.07 0.82
C GLU A 232 -8.46 -21.33 -0.52
N PRO A 233 -8.76 -21.96 -1.67
CA PRO A 233 -8.85 -21.26 -2.94
C PRO A 233 -9.73 -20.02 -2.85
N ARG A 234 -9.29 -18.90 -3.46
CA ARG A 234 -10.07 -17.66 -3.46
C ARG A 234 -11.45 -17.91 -4.08
N THR A 235 -12.45 -17.21 -3.57
CA THR A 235 -13.86 -17.34 -4.04
C THR A 235 -14.29 -16.21 -4.97
N HIS A 236 -13.45 -15.19 -5.11
CA HIS A 236 -13.65 -14.02 -5.96
C HIS A 236 -12.28 -13.44 -6.34
N GLN A 237 -12.28 -12.53 -7.30
CA GLN A 237 -11.07 -11.85 -7.78
C GLN A 237 -10.66 -10.73 -6.81
N LEU A 238 -9.40 -10.27 -6.89
CA LEU A 238 -8.90 -9.13 -6.12
C LEU A 238 -9.14 -9.27 -4.60
N VAL A 239 -8.74 -10.41 -4.02
CA VAL A 239 -8.94 -10.72 -2.57
C VAL A 239 -8.48 -9.57 -1.69
N ARG A 240 -7.31 -9.02 -1.99
CA ARG A 240 -6.74 -7.97 -1.15
C ARG A 240 -7.50 -6.64 -1.27
N THR A 241 -8.15 -6.36 -2.40
CA THR A 241 -9.06 -5.22 -2.53
C THR A 241 -10.24 -5.32 -1.56
N GLN A 242 -10.79 -6.52 -1.35
CA GLN A 242 -11.82 -6.77 -0.33
C GLN A 242 -11.27 -6.53 1.08
N ILE A 243 -10.06 -7.03 1.38
CA ILE A 243 -9.41 -6.85 2.68
C ILE A 243 -9.32 -5.36 3.03
N TRP A 244 -8.81 -4.53 2.12
CA TRP A 244 -8.68 -3.09 2.33
C TRP A 244 -10.03 -2.35 2.46
N LYS A 245 -11.08 -2.85 1.80
CA LYS A 245 -12.45 -2.31 1.91
C LYS A 245 -13.13 -2.61 3.25
N HIS A 246 -12.70 -3.67 3.94
CA HIS A 246 -13.28 -4.13 5.21
C HIS A 246 -12.27 -4.07 6.37
N MET A 247 -11.50 -2.97 6.44
CA MET A 247 -10.43 -2.76 7.41
C MET A 247 -10.71 -1.59 8.37
N ASP A 248 -10.63 -0.35 7.89
CA ASP A 248 -11.03 0.87 8.61
C ASP A 248 -11.36 1.98 7.61
N ASN A 249 -12.65 2.21 7.38
CA ASN A 249 -13.15 3.20 6.41
C ASN A 249 -12.74 4.65 6.75
N ASP A 250 -12.30 4.91 7.99
CA ASP A 250 -11.81 6.24 8.38
C ASP A 250 -10.43 6.56 7.77
N ARG A 251 -9.68 5.56 7.27
CA ARG A 251 -8.28 5.72 6.83
C ARG A 251 -7.86 4.87 5.63
N CYS A 252 -8.78 4.10 5.05
CA CYS A 252 -8.55 3.20 3.91
C CYS A 252 -9.40 3.60 2.71
N GLY A 253 -9.05 3.07 1.54
CA GLY A 253 -9.78 3.35 0.31
C GLY A 253 -9.48 4.74 -0.24
N LEU A 254 -10.53 5.47 -0.63
CA LEU A 254 -10.43 6.82 -1.16
C LEU A 254 -10.17 7.85 -0.06
N VAL A 255 -9.37 8.86 -0.40
CA VAL A 255 -9.38 10.13 0.34
C VAL A 255 -10.70 10.85 0.06
N PRO A 256 -11.39 11.38 1.09
CA PRO A 256 -12.62 12.14 0.90
C PRO A 256 -12.47 13.27 -0.12
N ASP A 257 -13.43 13.36 -1.04
CA ASP A 257 -13.52 14.39 -2.07
C ASP A 257 -12.32 14.47 -3.04
N VAL A 258 -11.46 13.44 -3.15
CA VAL A 258 -10.27 13.50 -4.01
C VAL A 258 -10.57 13.74 -5.50
N PHE A 259 -11.79 13.45 -5.95
CA PHE A 259 -12.27 13.74 -7.31
C PHE A 259 -12.99 15.08 -7.45
N ASP A 260 -13.19 15.85 -6.37
CA ASP A 260 -13.73 17.22 -6.41
C ASP A 260 -12.66 18.16 -7.01
N PRO A 261 -12.99 18.96 -8.04
CA PRO A 261 -12.08 19.97 -8.58
C PRO A 261 -11.54 20.99 -7.56
N ASN A 262 -12.20 21.14 -6.40
CA ASN A 262 -11.78 22.02 -5.31
C ASN A 262 -10.92 21.31 -4.25
N PHE A 263 -10.63 20.02 -4.42
CA PHE A 263 -9.72 19.30 -3.54
C PHE A 263 -8.33 19.94 -3.53
N ASN A 264 -7.74 20.07 -2.34
CA ASN A 264 -6.44 20.69 -2.14
C ASN A 264 -5.75 20.13 -0.90
N LEU A 265 -4.47 20.49 -0.72
CA LEU A 265 -3.66 19.99 0.40
C LEU A 265 -4.22 20.38 1.78
N ALA A 266 -4.93 21.52 1.90
CA ALA A 266 -5.55 21.90 3.15
C ALA A 266 -6.70 20.96 3.51
N ARG A 267 -7.60 20.63 2.57
CA ARG A 267 -8.65 19.62 2.80
C ARG A 267 -8.08 18.24 3.16
N TYR A 268 -6.96 17.85 2.54
CA TYR A 268 -6.27 16.61 2.90
C TYR A 268 -5.69 16.65 4.33
N ALA A 269 -5.13 17.80 4.74
CA ALA A 269 -4.66 18.01 6.11
C ALA A 269 -5.82 18.00 7.13
N GLU A 270 -6.99 18.52 6.77
CA GLU A 270 -8.19 18.47 7.60
C GLU A 270 -8.64 17.02 7.82
N TYR A 271 -8.71 16.23 6.75
CA TYR A 271 -8.97 14.80 6.83
C TYR A 271 -8.01 14.10 7.80
N ILE A 272 -6.70 14.42 7.73
CA ILE A 272 -5.71 13.88 8.67
C ILE A 272 -6.02 14.29 10.12
N LEU A 273 -6.33 15.56 10.35
CA LEU A 273 -6.62 16.08 11.69
C LEU A 273 -7.93 15.55 12.27
N ASP A 274 -8.92 15.27 11.43
CA ASP A 274 -10.26 14.88 11.86
C ASP A 274 -10.41 13.35 12.03
N THR A 275 -9.35 12.59 11.76
CA THR A 275 -9.31 11.12 11.94
C THR A 275 -8.72 10.71 13.30
N PRO A 276 -9.27 9.68 13.98
CA PRO A 276 -8.69 9.10 15.19
C PRO A 276 -7.22 8.68 15.04
N ALA A 277 -6.39 8.99 16.04
CA ALA A 277 -4.96 8.74 15.95
C ALA A 277 -4.55 7.26 16.04
N ILE A 278 -5.36 6.42 16.72
CA ILE A 278 -5.04 5.05 17.22
C ILE A 278 -3.89 5.06 18.23
N LEU A 279 -2.75 5.63 17.86
CA LEU A 279 -1.56 5.71 18.67
C LEU A 279 -0.83 7.04 18.48
N VAL A 280 -0.25 7.57 19.55
CA VAL A 280 0.58 8.78 19.54
C VAL A 280 1.87 8.59 20.31
N PRO A 281 2.95 9.30 19.94
CA PRO A 281 4.19 9.26 20.68
C PRO A 281 3.99 9.71 22.13
N CYS A 282 4.53 8.96 23.09
CA CYS A 282 4.50 9.34 24.50
C CYS A 282 5.80 8.96 25.23
N ARG A 283 6.24 9.83 26.14
CA ARG A 283 7.60 9.76 26.74
C ARG A 283 7.88 8.48 27.53
N LYS A 284 6.87 7.90 28.17
CA LYS A 284 7.06 6.79 29.12
C LYS A 284 7.18 5.44 28.43
N GLU A 285 6.43 5.22 27.35
CA GLU A 285 6.21 3.89 26.78
C GLU A 285 6.32 3.89 25.24
N GLN A 286 6.98 4.93 24.68
CA GLN A 286 7.09 5.29 23.26
C GLN A 286 5.76 5.55 22.54
N TRP A 287 4.79 4.66 22.66
CA TRP A 287 3.49 4.71 22.01
C TRP A 287 2.36 4.55 23.04
N CYS A 288 1.39 5.45 22.96
CA CYS A 288 0.18 5.44 23.76
C CYS A 288 -1.05 5.36 22.86
N TYR A 289 -2.01 4.52 23.21
CA TYR A 289 -3.29 4.43 22.51
C TYR A 289 -4.10 5.72 22.67
N SER A 290 -4.83 6.13 21.63
CA SER A 290 -5.77 7.25 21.66
C SER A 290 -6.88 7.07 20.61
N ASP A 291 -8.12 7.17 21.05
CA ASP A 291 -9.34 7.24 20.24
C ASP A 291 -9.68 8.67 19.78
N ARG A 292 -9.01 9.67 20.36
CA ARG A 292 -9.13 11.08 19.96
C ARG A 292 -8.52 11.32 18.57
N THR A 293 -9.09 12.27 17.84
CA THR A 293 -8.54 12.73 16.56
C THR A 293 -7.20 13.45 16.73
N PHE A 294 -6.36 13.46 15.70
CA PHE A 294 -5.10 14.21 15.73
C PHE A 294 -5.32 15.70 16.04
N GLY A 295 -6.36 16.32 15.49
CA GLY A 295 -6.75 17.71 15.75
C GLY A 295 -7.13 17.96 17.21
N ALA A 296 -7.80 17.00 17.86
CA ALA A 296 -8.09 17.10 19.29
C ALA A 296 -6.82 16.93 20.15
N ILE A 297 -5.91 16.01 19.78
CA ILE A 297 -4.66 15.77 20.50
C ILE A 297 -3.74 16.99 20.45
N TYR A 298 -3.65 17.62 19.28
CA TYR A 298 -2.80 18.78 19.02
C TYR A 298 -3.57 20.11 19.04
N ALA A 299 -4.68 20.18 19.77
CA ALA A 299 -5.59 21.32 19.78
C ALA A 299 -4.93 22.66 20.21
N THR A 300 -3.93 22.62 21.09
CA THR A 300 -3.35 23.81 21.74
C THR A 300 -1.94 24.14 21.29
N ARG A 301 -1.36 23.38 20.34
CA ARG A 301 -0.01 23.62 19.83
C ARG A 301 0.16 23.09 18.41
N THR A 302 1.10 23.66 17.69
CA THR A 302 1.50 23.14 16.38
C THR A 302 2.16 21.77 16.50
N MET A 303 1.84 20.87 15.57
CA MET A 303 2.50 19.57 15.40
C MET A 303 3.95 19.78 14.96
N THR A 304 4.86 18.99 15.51
CA THR A 304 6.23 18.89 15.01
C THR A 304 6.26 18.07 13.71
N ARG A 305 7.33 18.20 12.92
CA ARG A 305 7.51 17.41 11.69
C ARG A 305 7.38 15.90 11.93
N ALA A 306 7.96 15.37 13.01
CA ALA A 306 7.88 13.94 13.34
C ALA A 306 6.44 13.51 13.71
N GLU A 307 5.64 14.40 14.29
CA GLU A 307 4.23 14.12 14.61
C GLU A 307 3.36 14.17 13.35
N VAL A 308 3.65 15.07 12.41
CA VAL A 308 3.00 15.10 11.09
C VAL A 308 3.32 13.82 10.32
N GLU A 309 4.60 13.44 10.25
CA GLU A 309 5.04 12.22 9.58
C GLU A 309 4.39 10.96 10.20
N HIS A 310 4.32 10.90 11.53
CA HIS A 310 3.60 9.85 12.22
C HIS A 310 2.10 9.84 11.86
N ALA A 311 1.43 10.99 11.90
CA ALA A 311 0.01 11.08 11.56
C ALA A 311 -0.27 10.59 10.14
N VAL A 312 0.52 11.06 9.16
CA VAL A 312 0.42 10.61 7.76
C VAL A 312 0.69 9.09 7.63
N SER A 313 1.64 8.53 8.38
CA SER A 313 1.94 7.09 8.36
C SER A 313 0.79 6.20 8.87
N MET A 314 -0.20 6.79 9.54
CA MET A 314 -1.37 6.08 10.06
C MET A 314 -2.55 6.08 9.09
N PHE A 315 -2.35 6.52 7.85
CA PHE A 315 -3.31 6.41 6.76
C PHE A 315 -2.84 5.33 5.79
N PHE A 316 -3.80 4.54 5.31
CA PHE A 316 -3.58 3.38 4.47
C PHE A 316 -4.55 3.40 3.28
N THR A 317 -4.76 4.59 2.72
CA THR A 317 -5.56 4.81 1.51
C THR A 317 -4.94 4.09 0.31
N ASP A 318 -5.73 3.85 -0.74
CA ASP A 318 -5.24 3.11 -1.93
C ASP A 318 -4.08 3.84 -2.65
N VAL A 319 -4.05 5.18 -2.53
CA VAL A 319 -2.90 6.03 -2.86
C VAL A 319 -2.63 6.92 -1.65
N ARG A 320 -1.37 7.01 -1.22
CA ARG A 320 -0.99 7.78 -0.04
C ARG A 320 -0.06 8.92 -0.40
N LEU A 321 -0.37 10.12 0.07
CA LEU A 321 0.49 11.28 -0.09
C LEU A 321 1.37 11.46 1.16
N LYS A 322 2.68 11.40 0.96
CA LYS A 322 3.76 11.79 1.88
C LYS A 322 4.53 12.96 1.25
N THR A 323 5.84 13.05 1.43
CA THR A 323 6.71 13.91 0.61
C THR A 323 6.91 13.39 -0.83
N TYR A 324 6.13 12.39 -1.21
CA TYR A 324 6.04 11.68 -2.49
C TYR A 324 4.64 11.02 -2.53
N ILE A 325 4.19 10.58 -3.70
CA ILE A 325 2.92 9.85 -3.87
C ILE A 325 3.24 8.35 -3.92
N GLU A 326 2.62 7.57 -3.04
CA GLU A 326 2.80 6.13 -2.93
C GLU A 326 1.55 5.42 -3.48
N ILE A 327 1.73 4.60 -4.51
CA ILE A 327 0.67 3.87 -5.22
C ILE A 327 0.69 2.42 -4.74
N ARG A 328 -0.34 2.04 -3.97
CA ARG A 328 -0.36 0.82 -3.12
C ARG A 328 -1.25 -0.36 -3.57
N PRO A 329 -1.98 -0.35 -4.71
CA PRO A 329 -3.02 -1.33 -5.01
C PRO A 329 -2.53 -2.67 -5.58
N ALA A 330 -1.22 -2.88 -5.79
CA ALA A 330 -0.65 -4.08 -6.42
C ALA A 330 -0.24 -5.15 -5.40
N ASP A 331 -0.59 -6.42 -5.63
CA ASP A 331 -0.17 -7.54 -4.79
C ASP A 331 1.36 -7.67 -4.79
N ALA A 332 1.93 -8.37 -3.80
CA ALA A 332 3.31 -8.82 -3.94
C ALA A 332 3.40 -9.73 -5.15
N MET A 333 4.42 -9.53 -5.99
CA MET A 333 4.57 -10.22 -7.28
C MET A 333 6.04 -10.62 -7.51
N PRO A 334 6.30 -11.61 -8.37
CA PRO A 334 7.68 -11.93 -8.77
C PRO A 334 8.37 -10.72 -9.40
N ILE A 335 9.69 -10.61 -9.26
CA ILE A 335 10.45 -9.41 -9.62
C ILE A 335 10.19 -8.91 -11.05
N ALA A 336 10.09 -9.81 -12.03
CA ALA A 336 9.77 -9.41 -13.41
C ALA A 336 8.48 -8.59 -13.53
N TYR A 337 7.45 -8.92 -12.73
CA TYR A 337 6.18 -8.19 -12.70
C TYR A 337 6.23 -6.94 -11.82
N VAL A 338 7.04 -6.94 -10.75
CA VAL A 338 7.33 -5.73 -9.95
C VAL A 338 7.98 -4.66 -10.82
N ILE A 339 8.98 -5.04 -11.62
CA ILE A 339 9.68 -4.13 -12.54
C ILE A 339 8.77 -3.72 -13.70
N ALA A 340 7.91 -4.62 -14.20
CA ALA A 340 6.89 -4.25 -15.19
C ALA A 340 5.85 -3.27 -14.64
N TYR A 341 5.43 -3.44 -13.38
CA TYR A 341 4.56 -2.49 -12.70
C TYR A 341 5.25 -1.15 -12.47
N ALA A 342 6.53 -1.15 -12.08
CA ALA A 342 7.33 0.07 -11.99
C ALA A 342 7.44 0.77 -13.36
N ALA A 343 7.64 0.03 -14.45
CA ALA A 343 7.64 0.56 -15.81
C ALA A 343 6.29 1.16 -16.20
N LEU A 344 5.19 0.48 -15.87
CA LEU A 344 3.83 1.00 -16.07
C LEU A 344 3.67 2.35 -15.37
N ILE A 345 3.96 2.43 -14.07
CA ILE A 345 3.85 3.67 -13.29
C ILE A 345 4.77 4.77 -13.84
N LYS A 346 6.01 4.44 -14.24
CA LYS A 346 6.95 5.38 -14.85
C LYS A 346 6.37 6.02 -16.12
N GLY A 347 5.85 5.19 -17.03
CA GLY A 347 5.27 5.63 -18.29
C GLY A 347 4.01 6.49 -18.10
N LEU A 348 3.19 6.16 -17.11
CA LEU A 348 1.95 6.90 -16.83
C LEU A 348 2.19 8.28 -16.21
N PHE A 349 3.18 8.43 -15.33
CA PHE A 349 3.29 9.61 -14.46
C PHE A 349 4.49 10.52 -14.72
N TYR A 350 5.50 10.10 -15.49
CA TYR A 350 6.68 10.90 -15.78
C TYR A 350 6.78 11.43 -17.21
N ASP A 351 5.74 11.22 -18.02
CA ASP A 351 5.58 11.85 -19.33
C ASP A 351 4.34 12.76 -19.34
N ALA A 352 4.50 13.98 -19.86
CA ALA A 352 3.43 14.98 -19.85
C ALA A 352 2.27 14.61 -20.77
N ALA A 353 2.56 14.02 -21.95
CA ALA A 353 1.52 13.59 -22.88
C ALA A 353 0.72 12.41 -22.31
N SER A 354 1.37 11.55 -21.51
CA SER A 354 0.72 10.45 -20.80
C SER A 354 -0.23 10.96 -19.72
N LEU A 355 0.16 11.99 -18.95
CA LEU A 355 -0.75 12.64 -18.00
C LEU A 355 -1.95 13.30 -18.70
N ASP A 356 -1.74 13.95 -19.85
CA ASP A 356 -2.82 14.55 -20.64
C ASP A 356 -3.79 13.47 -21.16
N ALA A 357 -3.27 12.37 -21.69
CA ALA A 357 -4.08 11.24 -22.14
C ALA A 357 -4.86 10.57 -21.00
N LEU A 358 -4.29 10.49 -19.80
CA LEU A 358 -4.97 9.99 -18.61
C LEU A 358 -6.07 10.93 -18.13
N ASP A 359 -5.86 12.24 -18.16
CA ASP A 359 -6.89 13.21 -17.83
C ASP A 359 -8.09 13.06 -18.75
N ASP A 360 -7.88 12.89 -20.05
CA ASP A 360 -8.95 12.65 -21.03
C ASP A 360 -9.64 11.31 -20.78
N LEU A 361 -8.86 10.24 -20.57
CA LEU A 361 -9.38 8.88 -20.36
C LEU A 361 -10.25 8.79 -19.10
N LEU A 362 -9.89 9.52 -18.04
CA LEU A 362 -10.46 9.40 -16.69
C LEU A 362 -11.22 10.66 -16.23
N ALA A 363 -11.52 11.59 -17.15
CA ALA A 363 -12.14 12.89 -16.84
C ALA A 363 -13.42 12.81 -16.01
N ASP A 364 -14.25 11.80 -16.30
CA ASP A 364 -15.58 11.64 -15.72
C ASP A 364 -15.63 10.74 -14.50
N VAL A 365 -14.51 10.17 -14.06
CA VAL A 365 -14.47 9.32 -12.87
C VAL A 365 -14.86 10.13 -11.63
N ARG A 366 -15.83 9.61 -10.87
CA ARG A 366 -16.24 10.12 -9.56
C ARG A 366 -16.10 9.03 -8.49
N THR A 367 -16.26 9.42 -7.24
CA THR A 367 -16.20 8.53 -6.06
C THR A 367 -17.10 7.29 -6.21
N GLN A 368 -18.32 7.47 -6.71
CA GLN A 368 -19.25 6.35 -6.89
C GLN A 368 -18.78 5.38 -7.97
N ASP A 369 -18.23 5.88 -9.08
CA ASP A 369 -17.73 5.05 -10.17
C ASP A 369 -16.54 4.22 -9.73
N TYR A 370 -15.67 4.80 -8.89
CA TYR A 370 -14.53 4.13 -8.27
C TYR A 370 -14.96 2.93 -7.41
N GLU A 371 -15.89 3.14 -6.49
CA GLU A 371 -16.38 2.06 -5.60
C GLU A 371 -17.08 0.97 -6.40
N GLN A 372 -17.89 1.35 -7.39
CA GLN A 372 -18.53 0.40 -8.30
C GLN A 372 -17.51 -0.38 -9.12
N ALA A 373 -16.42 0.25 -9.56
CA ALA A 373 -15.36 -0.44 -10.28
C ALA A 373 -14.69 -1.51 -9.40
N LYS A 374 -14.37 -1.20 -8.14
CA LYS A 374 -13.82 -2.20 -7.20
C LYS A 374 -14.76 -3.39 -7.02
N ASP A 375 -16.05 -3.12 -6.81
CA ASP A 375 -17.06 -4.18 -6.62
C ASP A 375 -17.26 -5.03 -7.89
N ALA A 376 -17.32 -4.39 -9.07
CA ALA A 376 -17.45 -5.09 -10.35
C ALA A 376 -16.22 -5.97 -10.65
N LEU A 377 -15.02 -5.48 -10.37
CA LEU A 377 -13.78 -6.21 -10.63
C LEU A 377 -13.59 -7.39 -9.69
N MET A 378 -13.87 -7.24 -8.39
CA MET A 378 -13.84 -8.37 -7.45
C MET A 378 -14.76 -9.50 -7.90
N LYS A 379 -15.92 -9.16 -8.47
CA LYS A 379 -16.91 -10.13 -8.93
C LYS A 379 -16.55 -10.77 -10.29
N ASP A 380 -16.25 -9.93 -11.29
CA ASP A 380 -16.26 -10.33 -12.69
C ASP A 380 -14.86 -10.26 -13.35
N GLY A 381 -13.83 -9.78 -12.66
CA GLY A 381 -12.45 -9.69 -13.17
C GLY A 381 -12.37 -8.99 -14.53
N TYR A 382 -11.68 -9.61 -15.50
CA TYR A 382 -11.60 -9.11 -16.89
C TYR A 382 -12.94 -9.12 -17.66
N GLN A 383 -14.03 -9.64 -17.11
CA GLN A 383 -15.37 -9.55 -17.71
C GLN A 383 -16.18 -8.36 -17.17
N ALA A 384 -15.62 -7.57 -16.26
CA ALA A 384 -16.28 -6.43 -15.66
C ALA A 384 -16.47 -5.26 -16.65
N THR A 385 -17.50 -4.46 -16.39
CA THR A 385 -17.65 -3.11 -16.95
C THR A 385 -17.31 -2.11 -15.85
N VAL A 386 -16.35 -1.22 -16.10
CA VAL A 386 -15.88 -0.21 -15.16
C VAL A 386 -15.86 1.15 -15.83
N TYR A 387 -16.28 2.20 -15.11
CA TYR A 387 -16.37 3.56 -15.65
C TYR A 387 -17.17 3.64 -16.97
N GLY A 388 -18.22 2.81 -17.09
CA GLY A 388 -19.05 2.70 -18.29
C GLY A 388 -18.38 2.04 -19.50
N ARG A 389 -17.22 1.40 -19.33
CA ARG A 389 -16.43 0.77 -20.41
C ARG A 389 -16.08 -0.68 -20.08
N ASP A 390 -15.84 -1.47 -21.11
CA ASP A 390 -15.24 -2.80 -20.93
C ASP A 390 -13.86 -2.65 -20.30
N VAL A 391 -13.60 -3.36 -19.20
CA VAL A 391 -12.31 -3.23 -18.49
C VAL A 391 -11.13 -3.64 -19.38
N ARG A 392 -11.34 -4.55 -20.33
CA ARG A 392 -10.28 -5.03 -21.24
C ARG A 392 -9.75 -3.91 -22.10
N ASP A 393 -10.64 -3.12 -22.69
CA ASP A 393 -10.29 -1.97 -23.53
C ASP A 393 -9.64 -0.87 -22.69
N LEU A 394 -10.09 -0.70 -21.45
CA LEU A 394 -9.49 0.27 -20.53
C LEU A 394 -8.07 -0.15 -20.11
N CYS A 395 -7.85 -1.43 -19.80
CA CYS A 395 -6.52 -1.97 -19.51
C CYS A 395 -5.58 -1.80 -20.70
N ASP A 396 -6.02 -2.12 -21.92
CA ASP A 396 -5.22 -1.94 -23.14
C ASP A 396 -4.87 -0.47 -23.37
N SER A 397 -5.82 0.44 -23.12
CA SER A 397 -5.59 1.88 -23.23
C SER A 397 -4.55 2.37 -22.22
N VAL A 398 -4.64 1.92 -20.96
CA VAL A 398 -3.67 2.27 -19.91
C VAL A 398 -2.27 1.75 -20.25
N ILE A 399 -2.14 0.51 -20.72
CA ILE A 399 -0.86 -0.05 -21.19
C ILE A 399 -0.31 0.77 -22.36
N GLY A 400 -1.15 1.08 -23.35
CA GLY A 400 -0.74 1.85 -24.53
C GLY A 400 -0.30 3.28 -24.20
N ILE A 401 -0.89 3.93 -23.19
CA ILE A 401 -0.45 5.24 -22.69
C ILE A 401 0.94 5.09 -22.05
N ALA A 402 1.11 4.11 -21.16
CA ALA A 402 2.40 3.90 -20.50
C ALA A 402 3.53 3.59 -21.50
N GLU A 403 3.28 2.73 -22.50
CA GLU A 403 4.25 2.42 -23.55
C GLU A 403 4.72 3.67 -24.31
N GLN A 404 3.81 4.61 -24.57
CA GLN A 404 4.14 5.88 -25.24
C GLN A 404 5.00 6.78 -24.36
N GLY A 405 4.71 6.84 -23.06
CA GLY A 405 5.48 7.62 -22.08
C GLY A 405 6.84 7.03 -21.71
N LEU A 406 7.10 5.76 -22.07
CA LEU A 406 8.38 5.09 -21.80
C LEU A 406 9.43 5.32 -22.89
N SER A 407 10.68 5.42 -22.44
CA SER A 407 11.85 5.33 -23.32
C SER A 407 11.89 3.98 -24.06
N PRO A 408 12.52 3.89 -25.25
CA PRO A 408 12.64 2.61 -25.96
C PRO A 408 13.29 1.50 -25.13
N GLU A 409 14.22 1.86 -24.25
CA GLU A 409 14.93 0.95 -23.34
C GLU A 409 14.00 0.46 -22.23
N ASP A 410 13.16 1.34 -21.66
CA ASP A 410 12.27 0.97 -20.57
C ASP A 410 11.06 0.13 -21.03
N ARG A 411 10.65 0.25 -22.31
CA ARG A 411 9.47 -0.45 -22.85
C ARG A 411 9.55 -1.97 -22.71
N SER A 412 10.74 -2.57 -22.82
CA SER A 412 10.88 -4.02 -22.68
C SER A 412 10.56 -4.51 -21.27
N PHE A 413 10.74 -3.68 -20.24
CA PHE A 413 10.40 -4.05 -18.87
C PHE A 413 8.89 -4.17 -18.65
N LEU A 414 8.07 -3.50 -19.46
CA LEU A 414 6.60 -3.57 -19.35
C LEU A 414 6.03 -4.90 -19.89
N GLU A 415 6.79 -5.63 -20.72
CA GLU A 415 6.33 -6.82 -21.45
C GLU A 415 5.71 -7.91 -20.57
N PRO A 416 6.28 -8.28 -19.40
CA PRO A 416 5.70 -9.32 -18.56
C PRO A 416 4.24 -9.01 -18.17
N LEU A 417 3.97 -7.77 -17.74
CA LEU A 417 2.64 -7.34 -17.33
C LEU A 417 1.71 -7.10 -18.52
N SER A 418 2.19 -6.47 -19.60
CA SER A 418 1.36 -6.23 -20.79
C SER A 418 0.97 -7.53 -21.50
N SER A 419 1.83 -8.56 -21.44
CA SER A 419 1.53 -9.91 -21.93
C SER A 419 0.35 -10.54 -21.19
N LEU A 420 0.31 -10.42 -19.86
CA LEU A 420 -0.83 -10.88 -19.04
C LEU A 420 -2.12 -10.11 -19.36
N VAL A 421 -2.01 -8.78 -19.45
CA VAL A 421 -3.13 -7.91 -19.83
C VAL A 421 -3.69 -8.32 -21.19
N SER A 422 -2.84 -8.53 -22.20
CA SER A 422 -3.28 -8.94 -23.55
C SER A 422 -4.02 -10.29 -23.57
N LYS A 423 -3.64 -11.20 -22.66
CA LYS A 423 -4.25 -12.52 -22.48
C LYS A 423 -5.52 -12.48 -21.62
N ARG A 424 -5.83 -11.34 -20.99
CA ARG A 424 -6.92 -11.19 -20.01
C ARG A 424 -6.76 -12.11 -18.81
N MET A 425 -5.52 -12.21 -18.32
CA MET A 425 -5.15 -13.09 -17.22
C MET A 425 -4.40 -12.30 -16.15
N THR A 426 -4.55 -12.72 -14.90
CA THR A 426 -3.80 -12.24 -13.75
C THR A 426 -2.76 -13.29 -13.31
N LEU A 427 -1.89 -12.93 -12.37
CA LEU A 427 -0.96 -13.90 -11.76
C LEU A 427 -1.72 -14.94 -10.92
N ALA A 428 -2.80 -14.52 -10.26
CA ALA A 428 -3.68 -15.43 -9.55
C ALA A 428 -4.32 -16.46 -10.50
N ASP A 429 -4.81 -16.05 -11.67
CA ASP A 429 -5.37 -16.97 -12.68
C ASP A 429 -4.31 -17.99 -13.16
N LEU A 430 -3.07 -17.52 -13.38
CA LEU A 430 -1.95 -18.40 -13.74
C LEU A 430 -1.62 -19.43 -12.66
N ALA A 431 -1.67 -19.04 -11.39
CA ALA A 431 -1.45 -19.94 -10.27
C ALA A 431 -2.57 -20.99 -10.17
N GLU A 432 -3.83 -20.59 -10.31
CA GLU A 432 -4.99 -21.48 -10.32
C GLU A 432 -4.92 -22.51 -11.45
N MET A 433 -4.52 -22.08 -12.66
CA MET A 433 -4.35 -22.97 -13.80
C MET A 433 -3.23 -24.00 -13.58
N LYS A 434 -2.12 -23.61 -12.93
CA LYS A 434 -1.03 -24.54 -12.60
C LYS A 434 -1.43 -25.55 -11.54
N ALA A 435 -2.24 -25.16 -10.56
CA ALA A 435 -2.72 -26.05 -9.50
C ALA A 435 -3.76 -27.08 -10.01
N ALA A 436 -4.43 -26.80 -11.13
CA ALA A 436 -5.41 -27.69 -11.75
C ALA A 436 -4.80 -28.75 -12.69
N GLN A 437 -3.51 -28.64 -13.02
CA GLN A 437 -2.73 -29.58 -13.84
C GLN A 437 -2.00 -30.59 -12.99
#